data_AF-A0A1S1TH28-F1
#
_entry.id   AF-A0A1S1TH28-F1
#
_cell.length_a   1.000
_cell.length_b   1.000
_cell.length_c   1.000
_cell.angle_alpha   90.00
_cell.angle_beta   90.00
_cell.angle_gamma   90.00
#
_symmetry.space_group_name_H-M   'P 1'
#
loop_
_entity.id
_entity.type
_entity.pdbx_description
1 polymer ?
#
loop_
_entity_poly.entity_id
_entity_poly.type
_entity_poly.pdbx_seq_one_letter_code
_entity_poly.pdbx_strand_id
1 'polypeptide(L)'
;MAEFAGSGSGRGGHDIRDRLILALYAQLKAERQTREALEYVIRNGALSPEVLEAVASDPVPVAAAADVAAIEKVIALDMHRRYKGDGQNNGDKKK
;
A
#
# COMPACT_ATOMS: atom_id res chain seq x y z
N MET A 1 -49.31 -25.62 -11.67
CA MET A 1 -48.38 -25.16 -12.73
C MET A 1 -48.01 -23.71 -12.44
N ALA A 2 -46.81 -23.31 -12.88
CA ALA A 2 -46.05 -22.07 -12.63
C ALA A 2 -46.88 -20.76 -12.68
N GLU A 3 -46.50 -19.64 -12.07
CA GLU A 3 -45.26 -18.88 -12.33
C GLU A 3 -44.92 -17.92 -11.17
N PHE A 4 -43.69 -18.00 -10.67
CA PHE A 4 -43.06 -16.88 -9.97
C PHE A 4 -42.56 -15.90 -11.03
N ALA A 5 -43.28 -14.80 -11.20
CA ALA A 5 -42.83 -13.67 -12.01
C ALA A 5 -41.68 -12.94 -11.31
N GLY A 6 -40.47 -13.49 -11.39
CA GLY A 6 -39.24 -12.78 -11.12
C GLY A 6 -38.88 -11.93 -12.34
N SER A 7 -39.25 -10.64 -12.31
CA SER A 7 -38.88 -9.68 -13.36
C SER A 7 -37.36 -9.55 -13.43
N GLY A 8 -36.78 -9.96 -14.56
CA GLY A 8 -35.39 -9.74 -14.87
C GLY A 8 -35.08 -8.26 -15.10
N SER A 9 -34.00 -7.78 -14.48
CA SER A 9 -33.21 -6.69 -15.05
C SER A 9 -31.75 -7.17 -15.13
N GLY A 10 -31.23 -7.23 -16.36
CA GLY A 10 -29.97 -7.86 -16.68
C GLY A 10 -28.74 -7.02 -16.31
N ARG A 11 -27.78 -7.67 -15.65
CA ARG A 11 -26.36 -7.81 -16.02
C ARG A 11 -25.68 -8.55 -14.86
N GLY A 12 -25.01 -9.67 -15.14
CA GLY A 12 -24.50 -10.66 -14.18
C GLY A 12 -23.42 -10.17 -13.22
N GLY A 13 -23.76 -9.22 -12.36
CA GLY A 13 -22.97 -8.80 -11.22
C GLY A 13 -23.43 -9.55 -9.98
N HIS A 14 -22.50 -10.24 -9.32
CA HIS A 14 -22.69 -10.76 -7.96
C HIS A 14 -23.35 -9.69 -7.08
N ASP A 15 -24.41 -10.07 -6.36
CA ASP A 15 -25.07 -9.21 -5.37
C ASP A 15 -24.02 -8.66 -4.38
N ILE A 16 -24.29 -7.53 -3.72
CA ILE A 16 -23.39 -6.92 -2.74
C ILE A 16 -22.95 -7.94 -1.69
N ARG A 17 -23.89 -8.81 -1.27
CA ARG A 17 -23.62 -9.92 -0.35
C ARG A 17 -22.58 -10.89 -0.91
N ASP A 18 -22.77 -11.37 -2.14
CA ASP A 18 -21.86 -12.34 -2.76
C ASP A 18 -20.47 -11.74 -2.96
N ARG A 19 -20.39 -10.47 -3.36
CA ARG A 19 -19.12 -9.74 -3.44
C ARG A 19 -18.43 -9.61 -2.10
N LEU A 20 -19.17 -9.31 -1.03
CA LEU A 20 -18.63 -9.25 0.32
C LEU A 20 -18.12 -10.62 0.79
N ILE A 21 -18.87 -11.70 0.53
CA ILE A 21 -18.46 -13.07 0.86
C ILE A 21 -17.14 -13.42 0.14
N LEU A 22 -17.04 -13.11 -1.15
CA LEU A 22 -15.82 -13.35 -1.92
C LEU A 22 -14.64 -12.52 -1.42
N ALA A 23 -14.86 -11.25 -1.08
CA ALA A 23 -13.82 -10.38 -0.53
C ALA A 23 -13.31 -10.91 0.82
N LEU A 24 -14.22 -11.29 1.74
CA LEU A 24 -13.86 -11.85 3.04
C LEU A 24 -13.18 -13.21 2.90
N TYR A 25 -13.63 -14.05 1.97
CA TYR A 25 -12.96 -15.31 1.66
C TYR A 25 -11.54 -15.08 1.15
N ALA A 26 -11.35 -14.16 0.21
CA ALA A 26 -10.03 -13.81 -0.32
C ALA A 26 -9.11 -13.28 0.78
N GLN A 27 -9.64 -12.42 1.66
CA GLN A 27 -8.90 -11.89 2.81
C GLN A 27 -8.49 -13.01 3.78
N LEU A 28 -9.41 -13.91 4.14
CA LEU A 28 -9.11 -15.06 5.01
C LEU A 28 -8.08 -16.00 4.37
N LYS A 29 -8.16 -16.21 3.06
CA LYS A 29 -7.17 -17.03 2.35
C LYS A 29 -5.79 -16.38 2.39
N ALA A 30 -5.69 -15.08 2.14
CA ALA A 30 -4.44 -14.34 2.20
C ALA A 30 -3.83 -14.39 3.62
N GLU A 31 -4.66 -14.21 4.65
CA GLU A 31 -4.25 -14.29 6.05
C GLU A 31 -3.66 -15.67 6.39
N ARG A 32 -4.32 -16.76 5.97
CA ARG A 32 -3.81 -18.12 6.18
C ARG A 32 -2.47 -18.36 5.48
N GLN A 33 -2.33 -17.90 4.25
CA GLN A 33 -1.07 -18.01 3.50
C GLN A 33 0.06 -17.24 4.19
N THR A 34 -0.21 -16.05 4.71
CA THR A 34 0.77 -15.28 5.49
C THR A 34 1.15 -16.01 6.77
N ARG A 35 0.18 -16.59 7.49
CA ARG A 35 0.45 -17.40 8.69
C ARG A 35 1.35 -18.60 8.37
N GLU A 36 1.05 -19.35 7.32
CA GLU A 36 1.87 -20.50 6.90
C GLU A 36 3.30 -20.08 6.55
N ALA A 37 3.47 -18.96 5.86
CA ALA A 37 4.79 -18.42 5.54
C ALA A 37 5.57 -18.01 6.80
N LEU A 38 4.91 -17.34 7.76
CA LEU A 38 5.52 -16.97 9.04
C LEU A 38 5.91 -18.21 9.85
N GLU A 39 5.04 -19.21 9.95
CA GLU A 39 5.34 -20.48 10.62
C GLU A 39 6.55 -21.19 10.00
N TYR A 40 6.63 -21.22 8.67
CA TYR A 40 7.79 -21.76 7.96
C TYR A 40 9.07 -21.00 8.32
N VAL A 41 9.05 -19.67 8.26
CA VAL A 41 10.21 -18.82 8.56
C VAL A 41 10.67 -19.00 10.01
N ILE A 42 9.73 -19.06 10.96
CA ILE A 42 10.01 -19.31 12.39
C ILE A 42 10.68 -20.68 12.56
N ARG A 43 10.13 -21.75 11.95
CA ARG A 43 10.69 -23.11 12.07
C ARG A 43 12.09 -23.25 11.49
N ASN A 44 12.40 -22.49 10.44
CA ASN A 44 13.70 -22.53 9.77
C ASN A 44 14.69 -21.48 10.29
N GLY A 45 14.30 -20.66 11.28
CA GLY A 45 15.15 -19.61 11.85
C GLY A 45 15.59 -18.54 10.84
N ALA A 46 14.80 -18.30 9.79
CA ALA A 46 15.18 -17.42 8.68
C ALA A 46 15.02 -15.92 8.98
N LEU A 47 14.41 -15.55 10.11
CA LEU A 47 14.32 -14.17 10.62
C LEU A 47 14.78 -14.13 12.09
N SER A 48 15.34 -13.00 12.50
CA SER A 48 15.70 -12.79 13.91
C SER A 48 14.46 -12.54 14.78
N PRO A 49 14.51 -12.83 16.09
CA PRO A 49 13.40 -12.58 17.01
C PRO A 49 12.92 -11.12 16.99
N GLU A 50 13.83 -10.17 16.86
CA GLU A 50 13.52 -8.73 16.83
C GLU A 50 12.69 -8.36 15.59
N VAL A 51 12.97 -8.98 14.44
CA VAL A 51 12.18 -8.78 13.22
C VAL A 51 10.80 -9.40 13.35
N LEU A 52 10.68 -10.57 14.00
CA LEU A 52 9.38 -11.20 14.27
C LEU A 52 8.53 -10.37 15.24
N GLU A 53 9.14 -9.78 16.28
CA GLU A 53 8.47 -8.84 17.19
C GLU A 53 8.01 -7.57 16.48
N ALA A 54 8.81 -7.02 15.56
CA ALA A 54 8.41 -5.88 14.74
C ALA A 54 7.23 -6.21 13.81
N VAL A 55 7.22 -7.41 13.21
CA VAL A 55 6.10 -7.87 12.38
C VAL A 55 4.82 -8.09 13.22
N ALA A 56 4.95 -8.58 14.45
CA ALA A 56 3.82 -8.88 15.33
C ALA A 56 3.19 -7.67 16.02
N SER A 57 3.96 -6.60 16.26
CA SER A 57 3.53 -5.42 17.02
C SER A 57 2.71 -4.45 16.17
N ASP A 58 3.22 -4.08 15.00
CA ASP A 58 2.53 -3.37 13.90
C ASP A 58 3.57 -3.30 12.78
N PRO A 59 3.35 -3.83 11.57
CA PRO A 59 4.36 -3.83 10.51
C PRO A 59 4.76 -2.40 10.17
N VAL A 60 5.90 -1.95 10.72
CA VAL A 60 6.55 -0.73 10.29
C VAL A 60 6.94 -0.96 8.84
N PRO A 61 6.38 -0.23 7.86
CA PRO A 61 6.73 -0.45 6.47
C PRO A 61 8.24 -0.25 6.35
N VAL A 62 8.94 -1.32 5.96
CA VAL A 62 10.34 -1.23 5.57
C VAL A 62 10.37 -0.24 4.41
N ALA A 63 10.98 0.92 4.61
CA ALA A 63 11.07 1.94 3.58
C ALA A 63 11.63 1.29 2.29
N ALA A 64 10.78 1.15 1.29
CA ALA A 64 11.14 0.51 0.05
C ALA A 64 12.07 1.45 -0.73
N ALA A 65 12.86 0.91 -1.65
CA ALA A 65 13.72 1.73 -2.51
C ALA A 65 12.93 2.83 -3.25
N ALA A 66 11.65 2.59 -3.53
CA ALA A 66 10.74 3.59 -4.11
C ALA A 66 10.46 4.78 -3.17
N ASP A 67 10.37 4.54 -1.86
CA ASP A 67 10.13 5.58 -0.86
C ASP A 67 11.36 6.48 -0.72
N VAL A 68 12.56 5.89 -0.76
CA VAL A 68 13.84 6.63 -0.78
C VAL A 68 13.94 7.51 -2.03
N ALA A 69 13.65 6.96 -3.21
CA ALA A 69 13.69 7.72 -4.47
C ALA A 69 12.68 8.88 -4.48
N ALA A 70 11.50 8.70 -3.88
CA ALA A 70 10.51 9.76 -3.75
C ALA A 70 11.04 10.91 -2.87
N ILE A 71 11.70 10.59 -1.75
CA ILE A 71 12.30 11.58 -0.85
C ILE A 71 13.45 12.33 -1.54
N GLU A 72 14.35 11.62 -2.22
CA GLU A 72 15.47 12.23 -2.95
C GLU A 72 14.99 13.25 -4.01
N LYS A 73 13.90 12.92 -4.71
CA LYS A 73 13.28 13.84 -5.67
C LYS A 73 12.75 15.11 -5.00
N VAL A 74 12.14 14.99 -3.83
CA VAL A 74 11.64 16.14 -3.07
C VAL A 74 12.81 17.03 -2.60
N ILE A 75 13.90 16.42 -2.12
CA ILE A 75 15.12 17.15 -1.71
C ILE A 75 15.72 17.88 -2.90
N ALA A 76 15.85 17.23 -4.06
CA ALA A 76 16.39 17.84 -5.27
C ALA A 76 15.55 19.04 -5.75
N LEU A 77 14.22 18.94 -5.68
CA LEU A 77 13.31 20.03 -6.02
C LEU A 77 13.44 21.22 -5.05
N ASP A 78 13.58 20.94 -3.74
CA ASP A 78 13.78 21.99 -2.73
C ASP A 78 15.13 22.70 -2.91
N MET A 79 16.21 21.95 -3.17
CA MET A 79 17.53 22.51 -3.46
C MET A 79 17.51 23.41 -4.70
N HIS A 80 16.83 22.98 -5.78
CA HIS A 80 16.67 23.80 -6.98
C HIS A 80 15.86 25.07 -6.71
N ARG A 81 14.83 25.00 -5.86
CA ARG A 81 14.04 26.18 -5.46
C ARG A 81 14.88 27.18 -4.69
N ARG A 82 15.69 26.73 -3.74
CA ARG A 82 16.60 27.60 -2.96
C ARG A 82 17.64 28.26 -3.86
N TYR A 83 18.25 27.50 -4.76
CA TYR A 83 19.23 28.03 -5.71
C TYR A 83 18.64 29.09 -6.66
N LYS A 84 17.39 28.91 -7.10
CA LYS A 84 16.70 29.88 -7.98
C LYS A 84 16.22 31.14 -7.23
N GLY A 85 15.97 31.04 -5.92
CA GLY A 85 15.54 32.16 -5.08
C GLY A 85 16.63 33.20 -4.80
N ASP A 86 17.89 32.79 -4.73
CA ASP A 86 19.02 33.69 -4.46
C ASP A 86 19.44 34.56 -5.67
N GLY A 87 19.05 34.17 -6.89
CA GLY A 87 19.42 34.87 -8.12
C GLY A 87 18.59 36.11 -8.48
N GLN A 88 17.46 36.36 -7.81
CA GLN A 88 16.52 37.44 -8.18
C GLN A 88 16.67 38.72 -7.35
N ASN A 89 17.47 38.73 -6.28
CA ASN A 89 17.57 39.88 -5.37
C ASN A 89 18.66 40.92 -5.71
N ASN A 90 19.33 40.81 -6.87
CA ASN A 90 20.48 41.67 -7.22
C ASN A 90 20.27 42.56 -8.47
N GLY A 91 19.02 42.82 -8.87
CA GLY A 91 18.68 43.51 -10.12
C GLY A 91 18.43 45.02 -10.04
N ASP A 92 18.05 45.59 -8.89
CA ASP A 92 17.48 46.96 -8.83
C ASP A 92 18.36 48.00 -8.14
N LYS A 93 19.63 48.11 -8.56
CA LYS A 93 20.44 49.32 -8.28
C LYS A 93 21.31 49.69 -9.47
N LYS A 94 20.72 50.39 -10.45
CA LYS A 94 21.40 51.43 -11.24
C LYS A 94 20.40 52.11 -12.19
N LYS A 95 19.91 53.28 -11.81
CA LYS A 95 19.84 54.50 -12.66
C LYS A 95 19.77 55.72 -11.75
#